data_AF-A0A3E1EC49-F1
#
_entry.id   AF-A0A3E1EC49-F1
#
_cell.length_a   1.000
_cell.length_b   1.000
_cell.length_c   1.000
_cell.angle_alpha   90.00
_cell.angle_beta   90.00
_cell.angle_gamma   90.00
#
_symmetry.space_group_name_H-M   'P 1'
#
loop_
_entity.id
_entity.type
_entity.pdbx_description
1 polymer ?
#
loop_
_entity_poly.entity_id
_entity_poly.type
_entity_poly.pdbx_seq_one_letter_code
_entity_poly.pdbx_strand_id
1 'polypeptide(L)'
;NAGFNAESRLWSNAAGGGGILDVGCYAVSFSRLIAGAMSGQPFLNPTSVTGAGELHPQTGVDVVAAATLKFANGLVAQVATSVGLSQDNSARIYGSTGMIVVPSPWIPPSEGEPAKFFLHKDGKVEEISVATDKNLYGLEADAVARALELGEREVSAMSVADTLGNMAALDAWRASIGLLYEAEKPENFLHTHARRPLAKRADANIPTGVIPHLAKPVSRLIMGCDNTVTMPHSAAVWDDYFSRGGNTFDTAYVYGGGLQERLLGQWIKNRGIREEISVIVKGAHTPFCTPEYLTEQLHESLGRLQTPYADIYMLHRDNLEVPIGEFVEVLNEHVKAGRIKAFGGSNWTLPRVAAANRYAARKGLQGFSVVSNNFSLARMVDPVWAGCIAASDKDSRRWLKKNQLPLLAWSSQARGFFTDRAAPDKREDEQLVRCWYSEDNFARRDRAIALAKKKGTTPIAIAAAYVLAQPFPTFALIGPRIVSETVSSLACLGVTLTPKETAWLNLERERL
;
A
#
# COMPACT_ATOMS: atom_id res chain seq x y z
N ASN A 1 -38.00 4.61 -6.25
CA ASN A 1 -37.32 3.79 -7.27
C ASN A 1 -37.85 2.38 -7.20
N ALA A 2 -38.75 2.01 -8.12
CA ALA A 2 -39.19 0.64 -8.30
C ALA A 2 -39.22 0.39 -9.81
N GLY A 3 -38.18 -0.25 -10.33
CA GLY A 3 -38.06 -0.60 -11.76
C GLY A 3 -36.66 -0.37 -12.33
N PHE A 4 -36.23 -1.30 -13.17
CA PHE A 4 -35.06 -1.14 -14.01
C PHE A 4 -35.29 -0.01 -15.01
N ASN A 5 -34.40 0.97 -15.05
CA ASN A 5 -34.38 2.02 -16.07
C ASN A 5 -32.94 2.17 -16.58
N ALA A 6 -32.69 1.69 -17.80
CA ALA A 6 -31.37 1.71 -18.43
C ALA A 6 -30.80 3.13 -18.63
N GLU A 7 -31.66 4.16 -18.71
CA GLU A 7 -31.25 5.55 -18.86
C GLU A 7 -30.92 6.24 -17.53
N SER A 8 -31.30 5.63 -16.40
CA SER A 8 -31.09 6.23 -15.08
C SER A 8 -29.64 6.09 -14.63
N ARG A 9 -29.10 7.16 -14.03
CA ARG A 9 -27.76 7.15 -13.40
C ARG A 9 -27.60 6.03 -12.37
N LEU A 10 -28.68 5.65 -11.70
CA LEU A 10 -28.68 4.61 -10.66
C LEU A 10 -28.35 3.24 -11.22
N TRP A 11 -28.64 3.01 -12.50
CA TRP A 11 -28.34 1.76 -13.19
C TRP A 11 -27.08 1.84 -14.05
N SER A 12 -26.35 2.96 -14.03
CA SER A 12 -25.14 3.16 -14.83
C SER A 12 -23.88 3.00 -13.98
N ASN A 13 -23.14 1.92 -14.19
CA ASN A 13 -21.87 1.70 -13.51
C ASN A 13 -20.81 2.75 -13.88
N ALA A 14 -20.78 3.20 -15.14
CA ALA A 14 -19.90 4.29 -15.58
C ALA A 14 -20.16 5.62 -14.84
N ALA A 15 -21.39 5.84 -14.36
CA ALA A 15 -21.77 7.02 -13.58
C ALA A 15 -21.68 6.82 -12.05
N GLY A 16 -21.17 5.67 -11.58
CA GLY A 16 -21.12 5.35 -10.15
C GLY A 16 -22.48 4.96 -9.55
N GLY A 17 -23.38 4.41 -10.37
CA GLY A 17 -24.70 3.93 -9.93
C GLY A 17 -24.65 2.76 -8.93
N GLY A 18 -25.83 2.31 -8.52
CA GLY A 18 -26.01 1.30 -7.47
C GLY A 18 -26.43 1.87 -6.13
N GLY A 19 -26.78 0.99 -5.19
CA GLY A 19 -27.32 1.35 -3.88
C GLY A 19 -26.27 1.67 -2.83
N ILE A 20 -25.09 1.05 -2.85
CA ILE A 20 -24.05 1.18 -1.81
C ILE A 20 -23.53 2.60 -1.73
N LEU A 21 -23.09 3.18 -2.85
CA LEU A 21 -22.53 4.54 -2.87
C LEU A 21 -23.60 5.64 -2.92
N ASP A 22 -24.85 5.33 -3.28
CA ASP A 22 -25.95 6.29 -3.29
C ASP A 22 -26.57 6.40 -1.89
N VAL A 23 -27.44 5.48 -1.48
CA VAL A 23 -28.13 5.56 -0.18
C VAL A 23 -27.46 4.73 0.94
N GLY A 24 -26.66 3.72 0.59
CA GLY A 24 -25.93 2.89 1.55
C GLY A 24 -24.91 3.69 2.37
N CYS A 25 -24.37 4.78 1.81
CA CYS A 25 -23.44 5.68 2.49
C CYS A 25 -24.05 6.32 3.74
N TYR A 26 -25.36 6.62 3.75
CA TYR A 26 -26.07 7.16 4.90
C TYR A 26 -26.18 6.13 6.02
N ALA A 27 -26.52 4.88 5.69
CA ALA A 27 -26.63 3.81 6.67
C ALA A 27 -25.28 3.49 7.33
N VAL A 28 -24.19 3.47 6.55
CA VAL A 28 -22.83 3.29 7.07
C VAL A 28 -22.43 4.48 7.96
N SER A 29 -22.64 5.72 7.49
CA SER A 29 -22.33 6.92 8.27
C SER A 29 -23.09 6.95 9.60
N PHE A 30 -24.40 6.72 9.56
CA PHE A 30 -25.25 6.66 10.75
C PHE A 30 -24.76 5.61 11.75
N SER A 31 -24.41 4.41 11.30
CA SER A 31 -23.88 3.37 12.19
C SER A 31 -22.58 3.77 12.89
N ARG A 32 -21.69 4.48 12.18
CA ARG A 32 -20.41 4.98 12.70
C ARG A 32 -20.61 6.10 13.72
N LEU A 33 -21.59 6.97 13.49
CA LEU A 33 -21.99 8.02 14.44
C LEU A 33 -22.58 7.43 15.73
N ILE A 34 -23.48 6.45 15.62
CA ILE A 34 -24.02 5.73 16.80
C ILE A 34 -22.90 5.03 17.58
N ALA A 35 -21.99 4.35 16.88
CA ALA A 35 -20.82 3.72 17.50
C ALA A 35 -19.92 4.74 18.22
N GLY A 36 -19.70 5.90 17.61
CA GLY A 36 -18.97 7.01 18.22
C GLY A 36 -19.64 7.51 19.51
N ALA A 37 -20.94 7.81 19.43
CA ALA A 37 -21.72 8.29 20.56
C ALA A 37 -21.68 7.34 21.77
N MET A 38 -21.74 6.01 21.54
CA MET A 38 -21.59 4.99 22.59
C MET A 38 -20.23 5.02 23.30
N SER A 39 -19.21 5.60 22.66
CA SER A 39 -17.84 5.67 23.17
C SER A 39 -17.38 7.10 23.48
N GLY A 40 -18.30 8.08 23.47
CA GLY A 40 -17.97 9.49 23.69
C GLY A 40 -17.05 10.08 22.62
N GLN A 41 -17.09 9.54 21.40
CA GLN A 41 -16.32 9.99 20.24
C GLN A 41 -17.25 10.55 19.15
N PRO A 42 -16.78 11.45 18.26
CA PRO A 42 -17.61 11.94 17.15
C PRO A 42 -18.08 10.81 16.21
N PHE A 43 -17.22 9.82 15.98
CA PHE A 43 -17.51 8.61 15.20
C PHE A 43 -16.60 7.47 15.66
N LEU A 44 -16.94 6.24 15.29
CA LEU A 44 -16.05 5.08 15.42
C LEU A 44 -16.05 4.30 14.10
N ASN A 45 -14.89 3.82 13.65
CA ASN A 45 -14.80 3.00 12.44
C ASN A 45 -15.05 1.52 12.75
N PRO A 46 -15.68 0.78 11.82
CA PRO A 46 -15.83 -0.65 11.99
C PRO A 46 -14.47 -1.35 11.95
N THR A 47 -14.28 -2.37 12.79
CA THR A 47 -13.13 -3.26 12.78
C THR A 47 -13.24 -4.32 11.67
N SER A 48 -14.45 -4.59 11.20
CA SER A 48 -14.70 -5.47 10.04
C SER A 48 -16.02 -5.11 9.37
N VAL A 49 -16.06 -5.24 8.04
CA VAL A 49 -17.27 -5.13 7.23
C VAL A 49 -17.38 -6.42 6.40
N THR A 50 -18.56 -7.03 6.38
CA THR A 50 -18.83 -8.21 5.56
C THR A 50 -20.22 -8.08 4.96
N GLY A 51 -20.33 -8.19 3.65
CA GLY A 51 -21.59 -7.99 2.94
C GLY A 51 -21.92 -9.06 1.91
N ALA A 52 -23.17 -9.03 1.46
CA ALA A 52 -23.71 -9.81 0.36
C ALA A 52 -24.59 -8.88 -0.49
N GLY A 53 -24.69 -9.18 -1.79
CA GLY A 53 -25.48 -8.36 -2.70
C GLY A 53 -25.58 -8.98 -4.08
N GLU A 54 -26.47 -8.42 -4.88
CA GLU A 54 -26.70 -8.80 -6.27
C GLU A 54 -26.22 -7.68 -7.20
N LEU A 55 -25.30 -8.02 -8.10
CA LEU A 55 -24.89 -7.13 -9.19
C LEU A 55 -25.80 -7.36 -10.39
N HIS A 56 -26.28 -6.27 -11.00
CA HIS A 56 -27.09 -6.37 -12.21
C HIS A 56 -26.25 -6.98 -13.35
N PRO A 57 -26.70 -8.04 -14.03
CA PRO A 57 -25.87 -8.78 -14.98
C PRO A 57 -25.43 -7.97 -16.20
N GLN A 58 -26.21 -6.96 -16.60
CA GLN A 58 -25.89 -6.12 -17.77
C GLN A 58 -25.11 -4.87 -17.41
N THR A 59 -25.42 -4.26 -16.26
CA THR A 59 -24.88 -2.94 -15.92
C THR A 59 -23.79 -3.02 -14.87
N GLY A 60 -23.69 -4.10 -14.10
CA GLY A 60 -22.66 -4.30 -13.08
C GLY A 60 -22.79 -3.42 -11.84
N VAL A 61 -23.91 -2.69 -11.68
CA VAL A 61 -24.23 -1.94 -10.45
C VAL A 61 -24.81 -2.87 -9.38
N ASP A 62 -24.66 -2.53 -8.11
CA ASP A 62 -25.33 -3.25 -7.03
C ASP A 62 -26.83 -2.89 -6.97
N VAL A 63 -27.69 -3.88 -7.12
CA VAL A 63 -29.16 -3.72 -7.16
C VAL A 63 -29.77 -3.78 -5.77
N VAL A 64 -29.28 -4.75 -4.99
CA VAL A 64 -29.60 -4.99 -3.60
C VAL A 64 -28.30 -5.35 -2.91
N ALA A 65 -28.03 -4.73 -1.78
CA ALA A 65 -26.87 -5.07 -0.97
C ALA A 65 -27.20 -4.96 0.51
N ALA A 66 -26.57 -5.81 1.31
CA ALA A 66 -26.59 -5.72 2.76
C ALA A 66 -25.19 -6.00 3.34
N ALA A 67 -24.89 -5.43 4.50
CA ALA A 67 -23.65 -5.71 5.22
C ALA A 67 -23.83 -5.72 6.73
N THR A 68 -22.95 -6.47 7.40
CA THR A 68 -22.74 -6.43 8.84
C THR A 68 -21.42 -5.70 9.14
N LEU A 69 -21.49 -4.69 9.99
CA LEU A 69 -20.36 -3.91 10.47
C LEU A 69 -20.14 -4.24 11.96
N LYS A 70 -18.92 -4.63 12.33
CA LYS A 70 -18.53 -4.84 13.73
C LYS A 70 -17.66 -3.70 14.21
N PHE A 71 -17.89 -3.23 15.43
CA PHE A 71 -17.13 -2.13 16.04
C PHE A 71 -16.38 -2.62 17.28
N ALA A 72 -15.28 -1.94 17.60
CA ALA A 72 -14.43 -2.30 18.74
C ALA A 72 -15.13 -2.20 20.10
N ASN A 73 -16.17 -1.38 20.21
CA ASN A 73 -16.97 -1.22 21.43
C ASN A 73 -18.11 -2.25 21.55
N GLY A 74 -18.14 -3.27 20.68
CA GLY A 74 -19.13 -4.34 20.69
C GLY A 74 -20.41 -4.05 19.92
N LEU A 75 -20.61 -2.83 19.38
CA LEU A 75 -21.74 -2.57 18.49
C LEU A 75 -21.63 -3.46 17.23
N VAL A 76 -22.77 -4.02 16.82
CA VAL A 76 -22.94 -4.69 15.53
C VAL A 76 -24.05 -3.97 14.78
N ALA A 77 -23.74 -3.42 13.61
CA ALA A 77 -24.72 -2.76 12.75
C ALA A 77 -25.03 -3.62 11.52
N GLN A 78 -26.31 -3.67 11.16
CA GLN A 78 -26.78 -4.24 9.90
C GLN A 78 -27.27 -3.10 9.02
N VAL A 79 -26.68 -2.99 7.83
CA VAL A 79 -27.04 -1.98 6.84
C VAL A 79 -27.55 -2.67 5.58
N ALA A 80 -28.53 -2.07 4.92
CA ALA A 80 -29.09 -2.56 3.67
C ALA A 80 -29.45 -1.39 2.76
N THR A 81 -29.37 -1.63 1.46
CA THR A 81 -29.68 -0.67 0.41
C THR A 81 -30.23 -1.39 -0.81
N SER A 82 -31.08 -0.71 -1.56
CA SER A 82 -31.57 -1.21 -2.83
C SER A 82 -31.97 -0.10 -3.79
N VAL A 83 -31.63 -0.27 -5.06
CA VAL A 83 -32.20 0.52 -6.18
C VAL A 83 -33.29 -0.26 -6.93
N GLY A 84 -33.36 -1.58 -6.74
CA GLY A 84 -34.34 -2.47 -7.39
C GLY A 84 -35.56 -2.82 -6.54
N LEU A 85 -35.50 -2.65 -5.22
CA LEU A 85 -36.57 -2.99 -4.28
C LEU A 85 -37.00 -1.77 -3.46
N SER A 86 -38.29 -1.71 -3.12
CA SER A 86 -38.79 -0.79 -2.11
C SER A 86 -38.61 -1.42 -0.73
N GLN A 87 -37.63 -0.92 0.03
CA GLN A 87 -37.35 -1.34 1.40
C GLN A 87 -37.86 -0.31 2.41
N ASP A 88 -37.99 -0.73 3.68
CA ASP A 88 -38.33 0.18 4.77
C ASP A 88 -37.24 1.26 4.91
N ASN A 89 -37.65 2.51 5.07
CA ASN A 89 -36.75 3.66 5.15
C ASN A 89 -36.49 4.05 6.60
N SER A 90 -36.02 3.12 7.43
CA SER A 90 -35.92 3.30 8.88
C SER A 90 -34.56 2.89 9.46
N ALA A 91 -34.26 3.39 10.65
CA ALA A 91 -33.17 2.94 11.49
C ALA A 91 -33.70 2.49 12.86
N ARG A 92 -33.14 1.39 13.39
CA ARG A 92 -33.52 0.84 14.69
C ARG A 92 -32.28 0.55 15.51
N ILE A 93 -32.22 1.08 16.72
CA ILE A 93 -31.10 0.92 17.64
C ILE A 93 -31.60 0.12 18.84
N TYR A 94 -31.05 -1.07 19.05
CA TYR A 94 -31.46 -1.98 20.12
C TYR A 94 -30.49 -1.88 21.29
N GLY A 95 -31.02 -1.65 22.49
CA GLY A 95 -30.30 -1.72 23.76
C GLY A 95 -30.85 -2.85 24.64
N SER A 96 -30.18 -3.11 25.77
CA SER A 96 -30.57 -4.15 26.71
C SER A 96 -31.92 -3.89 27.41
N THR A 97 -32.35 -2.63 27.49
CA THR A 97 -33.58 -2.21 28.19
C THR A 97 -34.64 -1.62 27.26
N GLY A 98 -34.39 -1.52 25.96
CA GLY A 98 -35.29 -0.82 25.04
C GLY A 98 -34.73 -0.67 23.63
N MET A 99 -35.48 0.06 22.80
CA MET A 99 -35.14 0.30 21.40
C MET A 99 -35.47 1.73 21.00
N ILE A 100 -34.64 2.35 20.19
CA ILE A 100 -34.94 3.61 19.51
C ILE A 100 -35.30 3.31 18.05
N VAL A 101 -36.38 3.92 17.56
CA VAL A 101 -36.83 3.83 16.16
C VAL A 101 -36.80 5.21 15.52
N VAL A 102 -36.08 5.33 14.41
CA VAL A 102 -36.03 6.54 13.58
C VAL A 102 -36.70 6.20 12.24
N PRO A 103 -37.92 6.70 11.96
CA PRO A 103 -38.74 6.22 10.84
C PRO A 103 -38.40 6.81 9.47
N SER A 104 -37.66 7.92 9.40
CA SER A 104 -37.18 8.51 8.14
C SER A 104 -35.83 9.23 8.37
N PRO A 105 -34.76 8.49 8.67
CA PRO A 105 -33.50 9.07 9.13
C PRO A 105 -32.70 9.78 8.02
N TRP A 106 -33.00 9.53 6.73
CA TRP A 106 -32.21 10.06 5.61
C TRP A 106 -32.80 11.32 4.97
N ILE A 107 -34.03 11.69 5.34
CA ILE A 107 -34.71 12.87 4.82
C ILE A 107 -34.90 13.83 5.99
N PRO A 108 -34.23 14.99 6.00
CA PRO A 108 -34.43 15.96 7.06
C PRO A 108 -35.89 16.45 7.07
N PRO A 109 -36.46 16.79 8.23
CA PRO A 109 -37.75 17.46 8.30
C PRO A 109 -37.71 18.80 7.54
N SER A 110 -38.88 19.26 7.12
CA SER A 110 -39.04 20.61 6.56
C SER A 110 -38.59 21.68 7.56
N GLU A 111 -38.21 22.86 7.07
CA GLU A 111 -37.83 23.98 7.92
C GLU A 111 -38.96 24.33 8.90
N GLY A 112 -38.65 24.38 10.20
CA GLY A 112 -39.61 24.59 11.28
C GLY A 112 -40.32 23.33 11.79
N GLU A 113 -40.19 22.18 11.12
CA GLU A 113 -40.72 20.90 11.58
C GLU A 113 -39.71 20.15 12.46
N PRO A 114 -40.13 19.53 13.58
CA PRO A 114 -39.23 18.81 14.45
C PRO A 114 -38.80 17.48 13.83
N ALA A 115 -37.54 17.09 14.07
CA ALA A 115 -37.10 15.71 13.85
C ALA A 115 -37.68 14.81 14.93
N LYS A 116 -38.25 13.66 14.55
CA LYS A 116 -38.95 12.76 15.47
C LYS A 116 -38.32 11.37 15.49
N PHE A 117 -38.19 10.82 16.69
CA PHE A 117 -37.84 9.42 16.89
C PHE A 117 -38.55 8.88 18.13
N PHE A 118 -38.65 7.56 18.22
CA PHE A 118 -39.48 6.89 19.22
C PHE A 118 -38.62 6.01 20.11
N LEU A 119 -38.70 6.22 21.43
CA LEU A 119 -38.09 5.37 22.43
C LEU A 119 -39.11 4.35 22.91
N HIS A 120 -38.84 3.07 22.63
CA HIS A 120 -39.58 1.94 23.13
C HIS A 120 -38.88 1.40 24.37
N LYS A 121 -39.50 1.55 25.54
CA LYS A 121 -38.94 1.11 26.82
C LYS A 121 -40.06 0.70 27.79
N ASP A 122 -39.89 -0.42 28.49
CA ASP A 122 -40.84 -0.93 29.49
C ASP A 122 -42.29 -1.03 28.96
N GLY A 123 -42.45 -1.43 27.70
CA GLY A 123 -43.75 -1.54 27.02
C GLY A 123 -44.40 -0.20 26.63
N LYS A 124 -43.74 0.93 26.88
CA LYS A 124 -44.20 2.27 26.50
C LYS A 124 -43.44 2.76 25.27
N VAL A 125 -44.11 3.62 24.50
CA VAL A 125 -43.51 4.35 23.38
C VAL A 125 -43.53 5.83 23.74
N GLU A 126 -42.35 6.43 23.82
CA GLU A 126 -42.17 7.86 24.03
C GLU A 126 -41.73 8.49 22.70
N GLU A 127 -42.48 9.49 22.23
CA GLU A 127 -42.07 10.33 21.11
C GLU A 127 -41.07 11.36 21.60
N ILE A 128 -39.88 11.38 21.00
CA ILE A 128 -38.87 12.40 21.23
C ILE A 128 -38.86 13.30 20.00
N SER A 129 -39.16 14.58 20.22
CA SER A 129 -39.16 15.62 19.20
C SER A 129 -38.00 16.58 19.43
N VAL A 130 -37.17 16.77 18.41
CA VAL A 130 -36.06 17.72 18.40
C VAL A 130 -36.41 18.85 17.45
N ALA A 131 -36.70 20.03 18.00
CA ALA A 131 -36.98 21.21 17.20
C ALA A 131 -35.72 21.67 16.45
N THR A 132 -35.89 22.04 15.17
CA THR A 132 -34.88 22.77 14.40
C THR A 132 -35.51 24.06 13.90
N ASP A 133 -34.93 25.19 14.31
CA ASP A 133 -35.32 26.53 13.86
C ASP A 133 -34.59 26.94 12.57
N LYS A 134 -33.73 26.05 12.05
CA LYS A 134 -32.88 26.30 10.89
C LYS A 134 -33.03 25.20 9.86
N ASN A 135 -32.87 25.59 8.60
CA ASN A 135 -32.76 24.68 7.49
C ASN A 135 -31.51 23.78 7.66
N LEU A 136 -31.68 22.46 7.74
CA LEU A 136 -30.59 21.52 8.02
C LEU A 136 -29.53 21.49 6.90
N TYR A 137 -29.93 21.58 5.63
CA TYR A 137 -28.98 21.74 4.52
C TYR A 137 -28.28 23.11 4.57
N GLY A 138 -28.98 24.15 5.04
CA GLY A 138 -28.39 25.46 5.30
C GLY A 138 -27.27 25.40 6.33
N LEU A 139 -27.40 24.59 7.39
CA LEU A 139 -26.35 24.42 8.40
C LEU A 139 -25.07 23.82 7.82
N GLU A 140 -25.18 22.90 6.85
CA GLU A 140 -24.03 22.32 6.15
C GLU A 140 -23.31 23.39 5.32
N ALA A 141 -24.06 24.19 4.54
CA ALA A 141 -23.52 25.29 3.77
C ALA A 141 -22.83 26.35 4.65
N ASP A 142 -23.48 26.73 5.76
CA ASP A 142 -22.92 27.67 6.74
C ASP A 142 -21.65 27.13 7.40
N ALA A 143 -21.57 25.81 7.65
CA ALA A 143 -20.38 25.20 8.23
C ALA A 143 -19.18 25.29 7.27
N VAL A 144 -19.40 25.05 5.98
CA VAL A 144 -18.38 25.23 4.94
C VAL A 144 -17.97 26.70 4.83
N ALA A 145 -18.94 27.62 4.79
CA ALA A 145 -18.67 29.06 4.70
C ALA A 145 -17.81 29.55 5.87
N ARG A 146 -18.16 29.18 7.11
CA ARG A 146 -17.37 29.50 8.30
C ARG A 146 -15.95 28.94 8.25
N ALA A 147 -15.79 27.67 7.86
CA ALA A 147 -14.46 27.07 7.74
C ALA A 147 -13.59 27.83 6.73
N LEU A 148 -14.16 28.24 5.59
CA LEU A 148 -13.46 29.05 4.59
C LEU A 148 -13.08 30.44 5.12
N GLU A 149 -13.98 31.12 5.83
CA GLU A 149 -13.71 32.42 6.46
C GLU A 149 -12.57 32.35 7.48
N LEU A 150 -12.48 31.24 8.22
CA LEU A 150 -11.42 30.97 9.20
C LEU A 150 -10.11 30.45 8.57
N GLY A 151 -10.09 30.20 7.27
CA GLY A 151 -8.94 29.61 6.57
C GLY A 151 -8.69 28.14 6.94
N GLU A 152 -9.71 27.46 7.47
CA GLU A 152 -9.66 26.04 7.81
C GLU A 152 -9.73 25.18 6.54
N ARG A 153 -9.12 23.99 6.62
CA ARG A 153 -9.11 23.01 5.52
C ARG A 153 -10.07 21.85 5.74
N GLU A 154 -10.76 21.84 6.87
CA GLU A 154 -11.72 20.83 7.26
C GLU A 154 -12.84 21.48 8.06
N VAL A 155 -14.02 20.88 8.01
CA VAL A 155 -15.16 21.31 8.83
C VAL A 155 -15.20 20.42 10.06
N SER A 156 -15.16 21.00 11.26
CA SER A 156 -15.13 20.22 12.51
C SER A 156 -16.33 19.29 12.71
N ALA A 157 -17.49 19.63 12.13
CA ALA A 157 -18.69 18.79 12.12
C ALA A 157 -18.55 17.52 11.24
N MET A 158 -17.63 17.52 10.27
CA MET A 158 -17.32 16.38 9.41
C MET A 158 -15.82 16.39 9.08
N SER A 159 -15.02 15.87 10.01
CA SER A 159 -13.57 15.82 9.86
C SER A 159 -13.14 14.96 8.66
N VAL A 160 -11.94 15.20 8.12
CA VAL A 160 -11.37 14.36 7.06
C VAL A 160 -11.26 12.90 7.50
N ALA A 161 -10.94 12.66 8.78
CA ALA A 161 -10.85 11.31 9.33
C ALA A 161 -12.20 10.57 9.32
N ASP A 162 -13.30 11.30 9.54
CA ASP A 162 -14.65 10.75 9.44
C ASP A 162 -14.97 10.37 7.99
N THR A 163 -14.76 11.28 7.04
CA THR A 163 -14.97 11.01 5.61
C THR A 163 -14.18 9.80 5.14
N LEU A 164 -12.88 9.73 5.45
CA LEU A 164 -12.03 8.60 5.06
C LEU A 164 -12.48 7.28 5.70
N GLY A 165 -12.92 7.32 6.97
CA GLY A 165 -13.46 6.16 7.64
C GLY A 165 -14.76 5.65 7.00
N ASN A 166 -15.62 6.55 6.54
CA ASN A 166 -16.85 6.20 5.83
C ASN A 166 -16.54 5.53 4.49
N MET A 167 -15.63 6.14 3.71
CA MET A 167 -15.22 5.61 2.41
C MET A 167 -14.56 4.24 2.55
N ALA A 168 -13.70 4.04 3.56
CA ALA A 168 -13.07 2.74 3.82
C ALA A 168 -14.11 1.64 4.15
N ALA A 169 -15.13 1.97 4.93
CA ALA A 169 -16.21 1.03 5.24
C ALA A 169 -17.06 0.68 3.99
N LEU A 170 -17.33 1.68 3.14
CA LEU A 170 -18.02 1.46 1.87
C LEU A 170 -17.18 0.60 0.92
N ASP A 171 -15.89 0.89 0.76
CA ASP A 171 -14.97 0.08 -0.06
C ASP A 171 -14.92 -1.37 0.40
N ALA A 172 -14.89 -1.62 1.72
CA ALA A 172 -14.94 -2.97 2.26
C ALA A 172 -16.27 -3.68 1.95
N TRP A 173 -17.39 -2.95 1.95
CA TRP A 173 -18.69 -3.50 1.54
C TRP A 173 -18.71 -3.80 0.03
N ARG A 174 -18.28 -2.86 -0.83
CA ARG A 174 -18.17 -3.06 -2.29
C ARG A 174 -17.33 -4.29 -2.61
N ALA A 175 -16.16 -4.41 -1.98
CA ALA A 175 -15.25 -5.54 -2.15
C ALA A 175 -15.89 -6.87 -1.74
N SER A 176 -16.71 -6.89 -0.69
CA SER A 176 -17.41 -8.11 -0.22
C SER A 176 -18.38 -8.69 -1.25
N ILE A 177 -18.89 -7.86 -2.18
CA ILE A 177 -19.84 -8.28 -3.21
C ILE A 177 -19.23 -8.29 -4.62
N GLY A 178 -17.92 -8.00 -4.74
CA GLY A 178 -17.22 -7.90 -6.02
C GLY A 178 -17.63 -6.70 -6.88
N LEU A 179 -18.19 -5.63 -6.30
CA LEU A 179 -18.55 -4.42 -7.04
C LEU A 179 -17.29 -3.67 -7.48
N LEU A 180 -17.14 -3.50 -8.78
CA LEU A 180 -16.07 -2.74 -9.42
C LEU A 180 -16.68 -1.78 -10.44
N TYR A 181 -16.30 -0.51 -10.40
CA TYR A 181 -16.74 0.45 -11.42
C TYR A 181 -15.87 0.41 -12.67
N GLU A 182 -16.45 0.68 -13.84
CA GLU A 182 -15.76 0.74 -15.12
C GLU A 182 -14.57 1.71 -15.07
N ALA A 183 -14.73 2.85 -14.39
CA ALA A 183 -13.67 3.83 -14.21
C ALA A 183 -12.50 3.33 -13.34
N GLU A 184 -12.70 2.30 -12.53
CA GLU A 184 -11.69 1.70 -11.65
C GLU A 184 -10.92 0.56 -12.34
N LYS A 185 -11.38 0.09 -13.51
CA LYS A 185 -10.68 -0.96 -14.26
C LYS A 185 -9.30 -0.49 -14.73
N PRO A 186 -8.27 -1.35 -14.68
CA PRO A 186 -6.92 -1.01 -15.12
C PRO A 186 -6.83 -0.30 -16.47
N GLU A 187 -7.55 -0.79 -17.47
CA GLU A 187 -7.58 -0.28 -18.84
C GLU A 187 -8.25 1.10 -18.98
N ASN A 188 -9.13 1.45 -18.04
CA ASN A 188 -9.91 2.70 -18.06
C ASN A 188 -9.33 3.76 -17.09
N PHE A 189 -8.39 3.39 -16.22
CA PHE A 189 -7.80 4.29 -15.23
C PHE A 189 -6.67 5.16 -15.83
N LEU A 190 -7.02 5.98 -16.82
CA LEU A 190 -6.07 6.70 -17.66
C LEU A 190 -5.40 7.90 -16.97
N HIS A 191 -6.10 8.53 -16.02
CA HIS A 191 -5.65 9.77 -15.39
C HIS A 191 -5.14 9.55 -13.96
N THR A 192 -4.32 10.49 -13.47
CA THR A 192 -4.03 10.59 -12.04
C THR A 192 -5.31 10.90 -11.26
N HIS A 193 -5.33 10.63 -9.96
CA HIS A 193 -6.45 11.01 -9.09
C HIS A 193 -6.77 12.51 -9.14
N ALA A 194 -5.74 13.34 -9.35
CA ALA A 194 -5.91 14.78 -9.50
C ALA A 194 -6.35 15.21 -10.91
N ARG A 195 -6.61 14.26 -11.83
CA ARG A 195 -6.97 14.49 -13.24
C ARG A 195 -6.02 15.42 -13.99
N ARG A 196 -4.75 15.40 -13.61
CA ARG A 196 -3.66 16.16 -14.25
C ARG A 196 -2.61 15.20 -14.84
N PRO A 197 -1.83 15.61 -15.84
CA PRO A 197 -0.68 14.84 -16.30
C PRO A 197 0.23 14.50 -15.13
N LEU A 198 0.75 13.27 -15.11
CA LEU A 198 1.71 12.86 -14.10
C LEU A 198 3.01 13.63 -14.31
N ALA A 199 3.48 14.31 -13.27
CA ALA A 199 4.69 15.12 -13.33
C ALA A 199 5.42 15.09 -11.98
N LYS A 200 6.73 15.31 -12.04
CA LYS A 200 7.56 15.52 -10.84
C LYS A 200 7.24 16.88 -10.23
N ARG A 201 7.17 16.92 -8.92
CA ARG A 201 6.98 18.13 -8.12
C ARG A 201 8.27 18.94 -8.09
N ALA A 202 8.16 20.25 -7.84
CA ALA A 202 9.32 21.14 -7.70
C ALA A 202 10.22 20.77 -6.50
N ASP A 203 9.64 20.17 -5.45
CA ASP A 203 10.33 19.71 -4.25
C ASP A 203 10.72 18.22 -4.29
N ALA A 204 10.66 17.59 -5.48
CA ALA A 204 11.10 16.21 -5.68
C ALA A 204 12.58 16.04 -5.32
N ASN A 205 12.88 15.14 -4.38
CA ASN A 205 14.21 15.03 -3.77
C ASN A 205 14.72 13.59 -3.61
N ILE A 206 14.05 12.59 -4.20
CA ILE A 206 14.54 11.21 -4.16
C ILE A 206 15.90 11.13 -4.88
N PRO A 207 17.00 10.79 -4.19
CA PRO A 207 18.31 10.75 -4.80
C PRO A 207 18.41 9.54 -5.72
N THR A 208 19.24 9.66 -6.75
CA THR A 208 19.52 8.57 -7.68
C THR A 208 20.95 8.04 -7.51
N GLY A 209 21.18 6.84 -8.01
CA GLY A 209 22.48 6.18 -8.06
C GLY A 209 22.68 5.48 -9.41
N VAL A 210 23.89 5.00 -9.65
CA VAL A 210 24.25 4.31 -10.89
C VAL A 210 24.31 2.82 -10.64
N ILE A 211 23.71 2.04 -11.54
CA ILE A 211 23.88 0.59 -11.62
C ILE A 211 24.61 0.30 -12.94
N PRO A 212 25.70 -0.50 -12.93
CA PRO A 212 26.42 -0.84 -14.15
C PRO A 212 25.49 -1.36 -15.24
N HIS A 213 25.78 -1.03 -16.50
CA HIS A 213 25.00 -1.39 -17.71
C HIS A 213 23.62 -0.71 -17.86
N LEU A 214 23.21 0.15 -16.93
CA LEU A 214 22.05 1.02 -17.13
C LEU A 214 22.47 2.40 -17.63
N ALA A 215 21.75 2.90 -18.64
CA ALA A 215 21.93 4.27 -19.13
C ALA A 215 21.27 5.31 -18.21
N LYS A 216 20.15 4.95 -17.58
CA LYS A 216 19.35 5.83 -16.72
C LYS A 216 19.79 5.64 -15.26
N PRO A 217 19.89 6.73 -14.47
CA PRO A 217 20.13 6.61 -13.04
C PRO A 217 18.90 6.03 -12.34
N VAL A 218 19.12 5.29 -11.26
CA VAL A 218 18.11 4.51 -10.52
C VAL A 218 17.85 5.15 -9.17
N SER A 219 16.60 5.26 -8.74
CA SER A 219 16.23 5.83 -7.45
C SER A 219 16.84 5.03 -6.30
N ARG A 220 17.48 5.70 -5.34
CA ARG A 220 18.04 5.05 -4.14
C ARG A 220 16.97 4.60 -3.16
N LEU A 221 15.75 5.14 -3.26
CA LEU A 221 14.55 4.54 -2.69
C LEU A 221 13.80 3.89 -3.86
N ILE A 222 13.62 2.57 -3.83
CA ILE A 222 12.97 1.80 -4.89
C ILE A 222 11.57 1.42 -4.42
N MET A 223 10.56 1.63 -5.27
CA MET A 223 9.19 1.24 -4.98
C MET A 223 8.98 -0.26 -5.21
N GLY A 224 8.70 -1.01 -4.14
CA GLY A 224 8.26 -2.40 -4.23
C GLY A 224 6.78 -2.49 -4.63
N CYS A 225 6.49 -3.29 -5.65
CA CYS A 225 5.15 -3.51 -6.19
C CYS A 225 4.65 -4.93 -5.85
N ASP A 226 4.52 -5.26 -4.56
CA ASP A 226 4.18 -6.62 -4.09
C ASP A 226 2.87 -6.70 -3.29
N ASN A 227 2.20 -5.57 -3.03
CA ASN A 227 1.19 -5.46 -1.96
C ASN A 227 -0.14 -4.82 -2.35
N THR A 228 -0.29 -4.28 -3.56
CA THR A 228 -1.53 -3.61 -3.99
C THR A 228 -2.43 -4.57 -4.77
N VAL A 229 -3.74 -4.33 -4.82
CA VAL A 229 -4.68 -5.29 -5.47
C VAL A 229 -5.64 -4.67 -6.47
N THR A 230 -5.77 -3.34 -6.49
CA THR A 230 -6.62 -2.61 -7.44
C THR A 230 -5.84 -1.49 -8.13
N MET A 231 -6.27 -1.13 -9.35
CA MET A 231 -5.63 -0.04 -10.08
C MET A 231 -5.75 1.32 -9.38
N PRO A 232 -6.92 1.77 -8.88
CA PRO A 232 -7.02 3.09 -8.26
C PRO A 232 -6.09 3.24 -7.06
N HIS A 233 -5.99 2.21 -6.22
CA HIS A 233 -5.11 2.19 -5.08
C HIS A 233 -3.63 2.20 -5.49
N SER A 234 -3.25 1.31 -6.41
CA SER A 234 -1.88 1.23 -6.92
C SER A 234 -1.42 2.54 -7.54
N ALA A 235 -2.27 3.12 -8.40
CA ALA A 235 -2.01 4.39 -9.06
C ALA A 235 -1.83 5.54 -8.05
N ALA A 236 -2.58 5.58 -6.94
CA ALA A 236 -2.39 6.62 -5.92
C ALA A 236 -0.98 6.58 -5.32
N VAL A 237 -0.49 5.39 -4.98
CA VAL A 237 0.83 5.19 -4.36
C VAL A 237 1.95 5.43 -5.39
N TRP A 238 1.81 4.91 -6.60
CA TRP A 238 2.82 5.04 -7.65
C TRP A 238 2.90 6.44 -8.24
N ASP A 239 1.76 7.11 -8.44
CA ASP A 239 1.72 8.52 -8.86
C ASP A 239 2.38 9.42 -7.79
N ASP A 240 2.09 9.22 -6.49
CA ASP A 240 2.74 9.98 -5.40
C ASP A 240 4.26 9.76 -5.40
N TYR A 241 4.72 8.52 -5.44
CA TYR A 241 6.15 8.21 -5.48
C TYR A 241 6.86 8.78 -6.71
N PHE A 242 6.28 8.63 -7.90
CA PHE A 242 6.83 9.21 -9.13
C PHE A 242 6.90 10.74 -9.02
N SER A 243 5.83 11.38 -8.54
CA SER A 243 5.77 12.83 -8.40
C SER A 243 6.84 13.38 -7.45
N ARG A 244 7.32 12.58 -6.50
CA ARG A 244 8.40 12.95 -5.57
C ARG A 244 9.81 12.72 -6.12
N GLY A 245 9.91 12.33 -7.39
CA GLY A 245 11.18 12.11 -8.10
C GLY A 245 11.56 10.64 -8.23
N GLY A 246 10.74 9.72 -7.73
CA GLY A 246 10.96 8.28 -7.86
C GLY A 246 10.88 7.82 -9.30
N ASN A 247 11.76 6.90 -9.69
CA ASN A 247 11.82 6.38 -11.06
C ASN A 247 12.13 4.89 -11.13
N THR A 248 12.19 4.16 -10.01
CA THR A 248 12.50 2.73 -10.03
C THR A 248 11.42 1.94 -9.32
N PHE A 249 10.92 0.91 -10.01
CA PHE A 249 9.84 0.04 -9.57
C PHE A 249 10.29 -1.41 -9.62
N ASP A 250 9.97 -2.16 -8.58
CA ASP A 250 10.43 -3.51 -8.35
C ASP A 250 9.25 -4.49 -8.28
N THR A 251 9.21 -5.45 -9.19
CA THR A 251 8.17 -6.48 -9.26
C THR A 251 8.79 -7.87 -9.43
N ALA A 252 7.97 -8.91 -9.43
CA ALA A 252 8.41 -10.28 -9.67
C ALA A 252 7.29 -11.14 -10.27
N TYR A 253 7.70 -12.16 -11.02
CA TYR A 253 6.85 -13.16 -11.67
C TYR A 253 5.79 -13.77 -10.73
N VAL A 254 6.18 -14.01 -9.48
CA VAL A 254 5.36 -14.68 -8.46
C VAL A 254 4.44 -13.74 -7.67
N TYR A 255 4.62 -12.42 -7.76
CA TYR A 255 3.86 -11.48 -6.94
C TYR A 255 2.39 -11.44 -7.36
N GLY A 256 1.49 -11.73 -6.40
CA GLY A 256 0.04 -11.77 -6.63
C GLY A 256 -0.38 -12.70 -7.76
N GLY A 257 0.37 -13.78 -8.03
CA GLY A 257 0.10 -14.66 -9.18
C GLY A 257 0.20 -13.96 -10.54
N GLY A 258 1.00 -12.89 -10.65
CA GLY A 258 1.14 -12.07 -11.84
C GLY A 258 0.25 -10.84 -11.89
N LEU A 259 -0.65 -10.65 -10.92
CA LEU A 259 -1.48 -9.45 -10.83
C LEU A 259 -0.64 -8.17 -10.75
N GLN A 260 0.44 -8.18 -9.97
CA GLN A 260 1.26 -6.98 -9.77
C GLN A 260 1.96 -6.51 -11.04
N GLU A 261 2.43 -7.44 -11.86
CA GLU A 261 3.02 -7.14 -13.16
C GLU A 261 1.98 -6.57 -14.13
N ARG A 262 0.74 -7.11 -14.13
CA ARG A 262 -0.36 -6.61 -14.96
C ARG A 262 -0.76 -5.18 -14.55
N LEU A 263 -0.92 -4.93 -13.25
CA LEU A 263 -1.26 -3.61 -12.73
C LEU A 263 -0.13 -2.61 -13.03
N LEU A 264 1.13 -2.97 -12.75
CA LEU A 264 2.27 -2.09 -13.00
C LEU A 264 2.41 -1.78 -14.50
N GLY A 265 2.34 -2.80 -15.35
CA GLY A 265 2.41 -2.63 -16.81
C GLY A 265 1.31 -1.73 -17.35
N GLN A 266 0.07 -1.94 -16.90
CA GLN A 266 -1.06 -1.12 -17.31
C GLN A 266 -0.94 0.32 -16.80
N TRP A 267 -0.47 0.55 -15.57
CA TRP A 267 -0.22 1.90 -15.06
C TRP A 267 0.86 2.62 -15.87
N ILE A 268 2.00 1.96 -16.16
CA ILE A 268 3.08 2.51 -16.98
C ILE A 268 2.54 2.94 -18.35
N LYS A 269 1.72 2.09 -18.98
CA LYS A 269 1.08 2.36 -20.27
C LYS A 269 0.11 3.53 -20.18
N ASN A 270 -0.78 3.54 -19.18
CA ASN A 270 -1.76 4.62 -18.98
C ASN A 270 -1.09 5.98 -18.77
N ARG A 271 0.06 6.01 -18.09
CA ARG A 271 0.81 7.24 -17.82
C ARG A 271 1.78 7.64 -18.94
N GLY A 272 2.15 6.71 -19.81
CA GLY A 272 3.07 6.96 -20.93
C GLY A 272 4.54 7.16 -20.50
N ILE A 273 4.95 6.59 -19.35
CA ILE A 273 6.22 6.93 -18.67
C ILE A 273 7.30 5.84 -18.79
N ARG A 274 7.14 4.83 -19.65
CA ARG A 274 8.06 3.68 -19.72
C ARG A 274 9.53 4.10 -19.85
N GLU A 275 9.78 5.15 -20.61
CA GLU A 275 11.13 5.65 -20.86
C GLU A 275 11.69 6.54 -19.73
N GLU A 276 10.86 6.99 -18.79
CA GLU A 276 11.30 7.81 -17.65
C GLU A 276 11.67 6.98 -16.41
N ILE A 277 11.27 5.71 -16.40
CA ILE A 277 11.43 4.81 -15.26
C ILE A 277 12.33 3.60 -15.59
N SER A 278 12.78 2.95 -14.53
CA SER A 278 13.43 1.65 -14.56
C SER A 278 12.57 0.60 -13.87
N VAL A 279 12.37 -0.54 -14.54
CA VAL A 279 11.61 -1.67 -14.01
C VAL A 279 12.55 -2.83 -13.69
N ILE A 280 12.51 -3.28 -12.44
CA ILE A 280 13.20 -4.46 -11.95
C ILE A 280 12.20 -5.62 -11.97
N VAL A 281 12.56 -6.71 -12.63
CA VAL A 281 11.76 -7.93 -12.73
C VAL A 281 12.53 -9.07 -12.10
N LYS A 282 11.88 -9.87 -11.25
CA LYS A 282 12.47 -11.11 -10.73
C LYS A 282 11.73 -12.34 -11.22
N GLY A 283 12.47 -13.28 -11.80
CA GLY A 283 11.98 -14.61 -12.19
C GLY A 283 12.97 -15.68 -11.73
N ALA A 284 12.88 -16.90 -12.26
CA ALA A 284 13.63 -18.06 -11.77
C ALA A 284 13.44 -18.26 -10.26
N HIS A 285 12.17 -18.41 -9.84
CA HIS A 285 11.84 -18.72 -8.45
C HIS A 285 11.67 -20.23 -8.25
N THR A 286 12.00 -20.75 -7.06
CA THR A 286 11.79 -22.16 -6.71
C THR A 286 10.30 -22.53 -6.74
N PRO A 287 9.93 -23.75 -7.20
CA PRO A 287 10.82 -24.84 -7.63
C PRO A 287 11.38 -24.68 -9.05
N PHE A 288 10.80 -23.80 -9.87
CA PHE A 288 11.16 -23.59 -11.29
C PHE A 288 12.33 -22.60 -11.44
N CYS A 289 13.48 -22.97 -10.86
CA CYS A 289 14.71 -22.17 -10.85
C CYS A 289 15.80 -22.83 -11.72
N THR A 290 15.58 -22.84 -13.04
CA THR A 290 16.52 -23.36 -14.05
C THR A 290 16.67 -22.35 -15.20
N PRO A 291 17.69 -22.48 -16.07
CA PRO A 291 17.86 -21.59 -17.21
C PRO A 291 16.68 -21.60 -18.19
N GLU A 292 16.02 -22.74 -18.38
CA GLU A 292 14.80 -22.87 -19.20
C GLU A 292 13.64 -22.05 -18.61
N TYR A 293 13.28 -22.30 -17.35
CA TYR A 293 12.18 -21.59 -16.69
C TYR A 293 12.47 -20.10 -16.46
N LEU A 294 13.74 -19.71 -16.36
CA LEU A 294 14.14 -18.30 -16.35
C LEU A 294 13.61 -17.59 -17.61
N THR A 295 13.88 -18.17 -18.78
CA THR A 295 13.48 -17.61 -20.07
C THR A 295 11.96 -17.55 -20.19
N GLU A 296 11.25 -18.62 -19.85
CA GLU A 296 9.78 -18.66 -19.86
C GLU A 296 9.18 -17.59 -18.95
N GLN A 297 9.62 -17.53 -17.69
CA GLN A 297 9.12 -16.57 -16.71
C GLN A 297 9.44 -15.13 -17.13
N LEU A 298 10.60 -14.86 -17.72
CA LEU A 298 10.92 -13.53 -18.26
C LEU A 298 9.96 -13.14 -19.39
N HIS A 299 9.68 -14.04 -20.32
CA HIS A 299 8.73 -13.78 -21.41
C HIS A 299 7.33 -13.47 -20.91
N GLU A 300 6.82 -14.27 -19.96
CA GLU A 300 5.53 -14.00 -19.32
C GLU A 300 5.51 -12.66 -18.58
N SER A 301 6.56 -12.36 -17.81
CA SER A 301 6.68 -11.12 -17.04
C SER A 301 6.63 -9.91 -17.96
N LEU A 302 7.40 -9.93 -19.06
CA LEU A 302 7.40 -8.87 -20.07
C LEU A 302 6.04 -8.72 -20.77
N GLY A 303 5.35 -9.84 -21.03
CA GLY A 303 3.99 -9.85 -21.57
C GLY A 303 2.98 -9.17 -20.63
N ARG A 304 3.00 -9.53 -19.33
CA ARG A 304 2.14 -8.92 -18.30
C ARG A 304 2.43 -7.43 -18.11
N LEU A 305 3.72 -7.06 -18.14
CA LEU A 305 4.17 -5.67 -18.05
C LEU A 305 3.92 -4.85 -19.33
N GLN A 306 3.52 -5.49 -20.43
CA GLN A 306 3.30 -4.84 -21.73
C GLN A 306 4.54 -4.05 -22.21
N THR A 307 5.73 -4.61 -22.03
CA THR A 307 7.00 -3.95 -22.37
C THR A 307 8.00 -4.91 -22.98
N PRO A 308 8.83 -4.50 -23.96
CA PRO A 308 9.78 -5.41 -24.60
C PRO A 308 11.04 -5.68 -23.78
N TYR A 309 11.28 -4.95 -22.68
CA TYR A 309 12.47 -5.12 -21.86
C TYR A 309 12.25 -4.83 -20.37
N ALA A 310 13.02 -5.51 -19.53
CA ALA A 310 13.28 -5.12 -18.14
C ALA A 310 14.59 -4.33 -18.07
N ASP A 311 14.65 -3.28 -17.25
CA ASP A 311 15.91 -2.57 -17.02
C ASP A 311 16.87 -3.48 -16.25
N ILE A 312 16.38 -4.11 -15.19
CA ILE A 312 17.12 -5.08 -14.40
C ILE A 312 16.33 -6.37 -14.31
N TYR A 313 16.97 -7.50 -14.60
CA TYR A 313 16.40 -8.81 -14.31
C TYR A 313 17.16 -9.50 -13.18
N MET A 314 16.45 -10.00 -12.17
CA MET A 314 17.03 -10.65 -11.01
C MET A 314 16.60 -12.11 -10.96
N LEU A 315 17.57 -13.02 -10.80
CA LEU A 315 17.27 -14.39 -10.39
C LEU A 315 16.72 -14.35 -8.96
N HIS A 316 15.45 -14.67 -8.79
CA HIS A 316 14.72 -14.44 -7.54
C HIS A 316 15.17 -15.40 -6.43
N ARG A 317 15.68 -16.58 -6.81
CA ARG A 317 16.36 -17.55 -5.95
C ARG A 317 17.62 -18.07 -6.65
N ASP A 318 18.47 -18.77 -5.92
CA ASP A 318 19.60 -19.52 -6.46
C ASP A 318 19.24 -21.00 -6.55
N ASN A 319 19.82 -21.69 -7.53
CA ASN A 319 19.79 -23.15 -7.63
C ASN A 319 21.23 -23.65 -7.70
N LEU A 320 21.67 -24.33 -6.62
CA LEU A 320 23.03 -24.83 -6.48
C LEU A 320 23.27 -26.13 -7.27
N GLU A 321 22.21 -26.80 -7.72
CA GLU A 321 22.30 -28.01 -8.55
C GLU A 321 22.65 -27.66 -10.00
N VAL A 322 22.38 -26.42 -10.43
CA VAL A 322 22.71 -25.94 -11.77
C VAL A 322 24.08 -25.24 -11.76
N PRO A 323 25.01 -25.61 -12.65
CA PRO A 323 26.25 -24.88 -12.85
C PRO A 323 26.00 -23.39 -13.13
N ILE A 324 26.71 -22.51 -12.43
CA ILE A 324 26.47 -21.06 -12.54
C ILE A 324 26.65 -20.51 -13.97
N GLY A 325 27.53 -21.15 -14.75
CA GLY A 325 27.78 -20.77 -16.13
C GLY A 325 26.54 -20.81 -17.00
N GLU A 326 25.65 -21.78 -16.78
CA GLU A 326 24.42 -21.95 -17.57
C GLU A 326 23.46 -20.77 -17.37
N PHE A 327 23.29 -20.31 -16.13
CA PHE A 327 22.52 -19.09 -15.87
C PHE A 327 23.16 -17.85 -16.51
N VAL A 328 24.49 -17.70 -16.37
CA VAL A 328 25.20 -16.53 -16.91
C VAL A 328 25.10 -16.47 -18.43
N GLU A 329 25.19 -17.60 -19.12
CA GLU A 329 25.06 -17.67 -20.58
C GLU A 329 23.67 -17.27 -21.05
N VAL A 330 22.61 -17.88 -20.50
CA VAL A 330 21.22 -17.53 -20.85
C VAL A 330 20.89 -16.06 -20.55
N LEU A 331 21.36 -15.52 -19.42
CA LEU A 331 21.19 -14.10 -19.12
C LEU A 331 21.88 -13.20 -20.16
N ASN A 332 23.07 -13.57 -20.64
CA ASN A 332 23.76 -12.83 -21.69
C ASN A 332 23.07 -12.95 -23.05
N GLU A 333 22.41 -14.07 -23.36
CA GLU A 333 21.54 -14.18 -24.53
C GLU A 333 20.38 -13.18 -24.47
N HIS A 334 19.75 -13.03 -23.30
CA HIS A 334 18.70 -12.03 -23.09
C HIS A 334 19.20 -10.58 -23.14
N VAL A 335 20.44 -10.31 -22.70
CA VAL A 335 21.10 -9.02 -22.90
C VAL A 335 21.30 -8.75 -24.39
N LYS A 336 21.86 -9.72 -25.13
CA LYS A 336 22.08 -9.61 -26.59
C LYS A 336 20.76 -9.40 -27.35
N ALA A 337 19.69 -10.07 -26.92
CA ALA A 337 18.34 -9.90 -27.48
C ALA A 337 17.64 -8.60 -27.05
N GLY A 338 18.27 -7.79 -26.19
CA GLY A 338 17.75 -6.51 -25.71
C GLY A 338 16.61 -6.60 -24.70
N ARG A 339 16.26 -7.81 -24.25
CA ARG A 339 15.16 -8.09 -23.31
C ARG A 339 15.48 -7.68 -21.87
N ILE A 340 16.76 -7.65 -21.51
CA ILE A 340 17.26 -7.16 -20.22
C ILE A 340 18.48 -6.26 -20.45
N LYS A 341 18.72 -5.27 -19.58
CA LYS A 341 19.90 -4.39 -19.71
C LYS A 341 20.98 -4.75 -18.68
N ALA A 342 20.60 -4.80 -17.41
CA ALA A 342 21.42 -5.30 -16.32
C ALA A 342 20.79 -6.56 -15.72
N PHE A 343 21.58 -7.37 -15.01
CA PHE A 343 21.05 -8.51 -14.28
C PHE A 343 21.83 -8.81 -13.00
N GLY A 344 21.20 -9.59 -12.13
CA GLY A 344 21.75 -9.94 -10.83
C GLY A 344 21.03 -11.09 -10.16
N GLY A 345 21.35 -11.32 -8.88
CA GLY A 345 20.72 -12.34 -8.05
C GLY A 345 20.03 -11.73 -6.84
N SER A 346 18.89 -12.28 -6.44
CA SER A 346 18.17 -11.93 -5.20
C SER A 346 18.13 -13.13 -4.27
N ASN A 347 18.55 -12.92 -3.02
CA ASN A 347 18.79 -14.01 -2.06
C ASN A 347 19.90 -14.96 -2.51
N TRP A 348 21.01 -14.38 -3.00
CA TRP A 348 22.18 -15.11 -3.43
C TRP A 348 23.32 -14.90 -2.44
N THR A 349 24.10 -15.96 -2.18
CA THR A 349 25.32 -15.80 -1.38
C THR A 349 26.34 -14.97 -2.16
N LEU A 350 27.04 -14.06 -1.49
CA LEU A 350 28.06 -13.22 -2.14
C LEU A 350 29.20 -14.04 -2.79
N PRO A 351 29.64 -15.19 -2.22
CA PRO A 351 30.56 -16.10 -2.91
C PRO A 351 30.02 -16.64 -4.23
N ARG A 352 28.72 -16.98 -4.31
CA ARG A 352 28.08 -17.43 -5.55
C ARG A 352 28.01 -16.31 -6.59
N VAL A 353 27.65 -15.08 -6.17
CA VAL A 353 27.71 -13.89 -7.05
C VAL A 353 29.13 -13.67 -7.58
N ALA A 354 30.15 -13.80 -6.72
CA ALA A 354 31.54 -13.69 -7.15
C ALA A 354 31.94 -14.80 -8.15
N ALA A 355 31.42 -16.01 -7.99
CA ALA A 355 31.64 -17.10 -8.94
C ALA A 355 31.00 -16.83 -10.31
N ALA A 356 29.77 -16.30 -10.33
CA ALA A 356 29.11 -15.86 -11.56
C ALA A 356 29.95 -14.80 -12.30
N ASN A 357 30.44 -13.79 -11.57
CA ASN A 357 31.25 -12.72 -12.16
C ASN A 357 32.61 -13.22 -12.66
N ARG A 358 33.27 -14.16 -11.97
CA ARG A 358 34.49 -14.80 -12.47
C ARG A 358 34.24 -15.64 -13.71
N TYR A 359 33.10 -16.34 -13.78
CA TYR A 359 32.72 -17.09 -14.97
C TYR A 359 32.56 -16.15 -16.17
N ALA A 360 31.74 -15.10 -16.01
CA ALA A 360 31.48 -14.10 -17.03
C ALA A 360 32.77 -13.46 -17.55
N ALA A 361 33.66 -13.03 -16.66
CA ALA A 361 34.95 -12.43 -17.02
C ALA A 361 35.83 -13.37 -17.87
N ARG A 362 35.91 -14.66 -17.53
CA ARG A 362 36.68 -15.65 -18.31
C ARG A 362 36.11 -15.89 -19.71
N LYS A 363 34.81 -15.67 -19.89
CA LYS A 363 34.09 -15.87 -21.17
C LYS A 363 33.90 -14.57 -21.96
N GLY A 364 34.36 -13.42 -21.45
CA GLY A 364 34.10 -12.12 -22.07
C GLY A 364 32.62 -11.72 -22.05
N LEU A 365 31.85 -12.22 -21.09
CA LEU A 365 30.42 -11.97 -20.93
C LEU A 365 30.17 -10.90 -19.86
N GLN A 366 28.96 -10.31 -19.87
CA GLN A 366 28.48 -9.47 -18.77
C GLN A 366 28.28 -10.32 -17.51
N GLY A 367 28.72 -9.80 -16.37
CA GLY A 367 28.48 -10.39 -15.05
C GLY A 367 27.31 -9.74 -14.33
N PHE A 368 27.02 -10.21 -13.11
CA PHE A 368 26.02 -9.62 -12.23
C PHE A 368 26.42 -8.20 -11.87
N SER A 369 25.52 -7.27 -12.20
CA SER A 369 25.68 -5.83 -11.98
C SER A 369 25.17 -5.40 -10.61
N VAL A 370 24.42 -6.28 -9.93
CA VAL A 370 23.65 -5.96 -8.72
C VAL A 370 23.31 -7.23 -7.93
N VAL A 371 23.08 -7.10 -6.62
CA VAL A 371 22.53 -8.15 -5.75
C VAL A 371 21.35 -7.60 -4.93
N SER A 372 20.31 -8.39 -4.69
CA SER A 372 19.17 -8.01 -3.85
C SER A 372 18.97 -8.99 -2.69
N ASN A 373 19.65 -8.72 -1.58
CA ASN A 373 19.54 -9.46 -0.33
C ASN A 373 18.88 -8.61 0.76
N ASN A 374 18.39 -9.25 1.83
CA ASN A 374 17.85 -8.53 2.97
C ASN A 374 18.95 -7.66 3.59
N PHE A 375 18.64 -6.38 3.79
CA PHE A 375 19.52 -5.49 4.51
C PHE A 375 18.72 -4.38 5.19
N SER A 376 18.73 -4.37 6.52
CA SER A 376 18.04 -3.39 7.35
C SER A 376 18.82 -3.15 8.64
N LEU A 377 18.50 -2.07 9.36
CA LEU A 377 19.13 -1.80 10.65
C LEU A 377 18.86 -2.94 11.65
N ALA A 378 17.60 -3.34 11.82
CA ALA A 378 17.27 -4.59 12.51
C ALA A 378 17.65 -5.77 11.61
N ARG A 379 18.33 -6.77 12.17
CA ARG A 379 18.74 -7.97 11.42
C ARG A 379 17.58 -8.94 11.33
N MET A 380 17.36 -9.52 10.16
CA MET A 380 16.50 -10.68 9.99
C MET A 380 17.15 -11.87 10.73
N VAL A 381 16.61 -12.24 11.89
CA VAL A 381 17.16 -13.31 12.75
C VAL A 381 16.71 -14.69 12.30
N ASP A 382 15.53 -14.77 11.70
CA ASP A 382 14.98 -15.95 11.04
C ASP A 382 14.46 -15.54 9.65
N PRO A 383 14.82 -16.24 8.56
CA PRO A 383 14.29 -15.98 7.23
C PRO A 383 12.76 -15.92 7.19
N VAL A 384 12.25 -14.84 6.59
CA VAL A 384 10.81 -14.64 6.35
C VAL A 384 10.23 -15.79 5.54
N TRP A 385 10.96 -16.20 4.51
CA TRP A 385 10.65 -17.31 3.63
C TRP A 385 11.89 -18.18 3.41
N ALA A 386 11.67 -19.45 3.09
CA ALA A 386 12.76 -20.36 2.74
C ALA A 386 13.61 -19.79 1.59
N GLY A 387 14.93 -19.94 1.71
CA GLY A 387 15.90 -19.44 0.74
C GLY A 387 16.18 -17.94 0.81
N CYS A 388 15.59 -17.18 1.74
CA CYS A 388 15.95 -15.77 1.93
C CYS A 388 17.33 -15.59 2.59
N ILE A 389 18.12 -14.65 2.08
CA ILE A 389 19.49 -14.39 2.55
C ILE A 389 19.63 -12.92 2.96
N ALA A 390 20.30 -12.68 4.09
CA ALA A 390 20.68 -11.35 4.53
C ALA A 390 22.13 -11.01 4.17
N ALA A 391 22.40 -9.73 3.94
CA ALA A 391 23.74 -9.16 3.76
C ALA A 391 24.15 -8.25 4.95
N SER A 392 23.47 -8.41 6.08
CA SER A 392 23.60 -7.56 7.28
C SER A 392 24.66 -8.05 8.27
N ASP A 393 25.43 -9.09 7.95
CA ASP A 393 26.57 -9.51 8.76
C ASP A 393 27.85 -8.71 8.41
N LYS A 394 28.90 -8.87 9.24
CA LYS A 394 30.15 -8.12 9.12
C LYS A 394 30.93 -8.48 7.84
N ASP A 395 30.92 -9.74 7.44
CA ASP A 395 31.69 -10.22 6.29
C ASP A 395 31.00 -9.83 4.99
N SER A 396 29.67 -9.90 4.93
CA SER A 396 28.86 -9.38 3.83
C SER A 396 29.08 -7.88 3.62
N ARG A 397 29.01 -7.06 4.68
CA ARG A 397 29.32 -5.62 4.58
C ARG A 397 30.76 -5.36 4.12
N ARG A 398 31.74 -6.12 4.63
CA ARG A 398 33.14 -5.98 4.20
C ARG A 398 33.29 -6.33 2.71
N TRP A 399 32.64 -7.39 2.26
CA TRP A 399 32.67 -7.82 0.86
C TRP A 399 32.03 -6.78 -0.04
N LEU A 400 30.85 -6.26 0.31
CA LEU A 400 30.17 -5.21 -0.46
C LEU A 400 31.00 -3.92 -0.51
N LYS A 401 31.59 -3.51 0.61
CA LYS A 401 32.53 -2.37 0.65
C LYS A 401 33.75 -2.58 -0.23
N LYS A 402 34.30 -3.79 -0.28
CA LYS A 402 35.47 -4.10 -1.11
C LYS A 402 35.14 -4.11 -2.61
N ASN A 403 34.02 -4.73 -2.98
CA ASN A 403 33.68 -4.98 -4.38
C ASN A 403 32.80 -3.87 -5.00
N GLN A 404 32.21 -3.00 -4.18
CA GLN A 404 31.32 -1.91 -4.60
C GLN A 404 30.15 -2.36 -5.48
N LEU A 405 29.75 -3.64 -5.38
CA LEU A 405 28.56 -4.15 -6.08
C LEU A 405 27.30 -3.51 -5.47
N PRO A 406 26.44 -2.88 -6.28
CA PRO A 406 25.15 -2.37 -5.81
C PRO A 406 24.32 -3.39 -5.05
N LEU A 407 23.83 -3.01 -3.88
CA LEU A 407 22.89 -3.77 -3.06
C LEU A 407 21.50 -3.13 -3.12
N LEU A 408 20.52 -3.88 -3.65
CA LEU A 408 19.10 -3.57 -3.57
C LEU A 408 18.52 -4.20 -2.30
N ALA A 409 18.47 -3.43 -1.22
CA ALA A 409 18.11 -3.88 0.11
C ALA A 409 16.59 -4.09 0.24
N TRP A 410 16.12 -5.33 0.12
CA TRP A 410 14.71 -5.67 0.34
C TRP A 410 14.37 -5.73 1.84
N SER A 411 13.13 -5.38 2.18
CA SER A 411 12.70 -5.12 3.57
C SER A 411 13.65 -4.16 4.29
N SER A 412 14.08 -3.09 3.61
CA SER A 412 15.03 -2.08 4.13
C SER A 412 14.62 -1.46 5.47
N GLN A 413 13.32 -1.42 5.74
CA GLN A 413 12.69 -0.90 6.95
C GLN A 413 12.23 -2.01 7.92
N ALA A 414 12.72 -3.24 7.77
CA ALA A 414 12.43 -4.36 8.67
C ALA A 414 10.92 -4.59 8.90
N ARG A 415 10.12 -4.48 7.83
CA ARG A 415 8.64 -4.65 7.85
C ARG A 415 7.93 -3.81 8.92
N GLY A 416 8.44 -2.62 9.21
CA GLY A 416 7.84 -1.71 10.18
C GLY A 416 8.27 -1.95 11.64
N PHE A 417 9.31 -2.73 11.90
CA PHE A 417 9.84 -2.97 13.26
C PHE A 417 10.20 -1.68 14.03
N PHE A 418 10.54 -0.59 13.33
CA PHE A 418 10.86 0.70 13.95
C PHE A 418 9.63 1.63 14.09
N THR A 419 8.43 1.08 14.00
CA THR A 419 7.16 1.78 14.27
C THR A 419 6.56 1.31 15.60
N ASP A 420 5.38 1.81 15.95
CA ASP A 420 4.63 1.34 17.11
C ASP A 420 4.07 -0.07 16.93
N ARG A 421 4.21 -0.69 15.75
CA ARG A 421 3.86 -2.10 15.50
C ARG A 421 4.71 -3.08 16.33
N ALA A 422 5.92 -2.70 16.73
CA ALA A 422 6.82 -3.57 17.47
C ALA A 422 7.14 -3.04 18.87
N ALA A 423 6.98 -3.91 19.86
CA ALA A 423 7.43 -3.75 21.24
C ALA A 423 7.60 -5.15 21.86
N PRO A 424 8.42 -5.33 22.92
CA PRO A 424 8.65 -6.65 23.52
C PRO A 424 7.37 -7.40 23.94
N ASP A 425 6.33 -6.66 24.31
CA ASP A 425 5.01 -7.13 24.74
C ASP A 425 4.01 -7.31 23.58
N LYS A 426 4.23 -6.69 22.42
CA LYS A 426 3.37 -6.83 21.23
C LYS A 426 3.75 -8.07 20.42
N ARG A 427 2.86 -9.06 20.38
CA ARG A 427 3.13 -10.36 19.73
C ARG A 427 2.04 -10.82 18.77
N GLU A 428 1.14 -9.92 18.37
CA GLU A 428 0.01 -10.22 17.48
C GLU A 428 0.45 -10.53 16.05
N ASP A 429 1.60 -10.00 15.63
CA ASP A 429 2.23 -10.29 14.34
C ASP A 429 3.32 -11.35 14.50
N GLU A 430 2.94 -12.62 14.36
CA GLU A 430 3.84 -13.77 14.51
C GLU A 430 5.07 -13.70 13.60
N GLN A 431 4.92 -13.20 12.37
CA GLN A 431 6.02 -13.10 11.42
C GLN A 431 7.01 -12.01 11.85
N LEU A 432 6.53 -10.85 12.32
CA LEU A 432 7.41 -9.80 12.83
C LEU A 432 8.18 -10.26 14.06
N VAL A 433 7.49 -10.96 14.98
CA VAL A 433 8.10 -11.56 16.17
C VAL A 433 9.19 -12.54 15.76
N ARG A 434 8.86 -13.56 14.95
CA ARG A 434 9.80 -14.61 14.54
C ARG A 434 11.04 -14.05 13.86
N CYS A 435 10.86 -13.13 12.92
CA CYS A 435 11.93 -12.74 12.01
C CYS A 435 12.75 -11.54 12.48
N TRP A 436 12.26 -10.72 13.42
CA TRP A 436 12.96 -9.50 13.88
C TRP A 436 13.08 -9.35 15.40
N TYR A 437 12.38 -10.11 16.23
CA TYR A 437 12.52 -9.93 17.68
C TYR A 437 13.80 -10.61 18.19
N SER A 438 14.68 -9.79 18.74
CA SER A 438 15.87 -10.22 19.48
C SER A 438 16.29 -9.07 20.38
N GLU A 439 17.00 -9.37 21.48
CA GLU A 439 17.57 -8.37 22.38
C GLU A 439 18.39 -7.33 21.61
N ASP A 440 19.22 -7.83 20.69
CA ASP A 440 20.06 -7.06 19.79
C ASP A 440 19.26 -6.09 18.91
N ASN A 441 18.14 -6.52 18.33
CA ASN A 441 17.31 -5.64 17.50
C ASN A 441 16.53 -4.61 18.33
N PHE A 442 16.08 -4.97 19.53
CA PHE A 442 15.48 -3.98 20.44
C PHE A 442 16.50 -2.93 20.88
N ALA A 443 17.75 -3.30 21.15
CA ALA A 443 18.82 -2.35 21.40
C ALA A 443 19.04 -1.41 20.20
N ARG A 444 19.00 -1.92 18.97
CA ARG A 444 19.07 -1.07 17.75
C ARG A 444 17.87 -0.14 17.63
N ARG A 445 16.66 -0.61 18.00
CA ARG A 445 15.43 0.20 18.04
C ARG A 445 15.54 1.34 19.04
N ASP A 446 16.02 1.07 20.25
CA ASP A 446 16.18 2.10 21.29
C ASP A 446 17.21 3.16 20.88
N ARG A 447 18.31 2.73 20.26
CA ARG A 447 19.31 3.66 19.66
C ARG A 447 18.69 4.51 18.56
N ALA A 448 17.86 3.92 17.70
CA ALA A 448 17.14 4.65 16.65
C ALA A 448 16.14 5.65 17.24
N ILE A 449 15.40 5.30 18.31
CA ILE A 449 14.49 6.20 19.03
C ILE A 449 15.24 7.39 19.62
N ALA A 450 16.35 7.13 20.32
CA ALA A 450 17.16 8.18 20.92
C ALA A 450 17.73 9.15 19.86
N LEU A 451 18.22 8.61 18.74
CA LEU A 451 18.75 9.44 17.65
C LEU A 451 17.67 10.20 16.90
N ALA A 452 16.50 9.58 16.71
CA ALA A 452 15.33 10.20 16.08
C ALA A 452 14.89 11.45 16.87
N LYS A 453 14.82 11.36 18.21
CA LYS A 453 14.54 12.51 19.09
C LYS A 453 15.56 13.64 18.90
N LYS A 454 16.85 13.31 18.82
CA LYS A 454 17.92 14.32 18.62
C LYS A 454 17.84 15.00 17.24
N LYS A 455 17.41 14.27 16.21
CA LYS A 455 17.35 14.77 14.82
C LYS A 455 15.96 15.27 14.40
N GLY A 456 14.98 15.29 15.30
CA GLY A 456 13.62 15.75 14.99
C GLY A 456 12.91 14.90 13.93
N THR A 457 13.11 13.58 13.96
CA THR A 457 12.53 12.65 12.98
C THR A 457 11.96 11.40 13.66
N THR A 458 11.61 10.37 12.90
CA THR A 458 11.05 9.10 13.42
C THR A 458 12.09 7.98 13.44
N PRO A 459 11.94 6.95 14.30
CA PRO A 459 12.88 5.82 14.35
C PRO A 459 12.95 5.04 13.02
N ILE A 460 11.82 4.92 12.31
CA ILE A 460 11.76 4.29 10.98
C ILE A 460 12.53 5.08 9.92
N ALA A 461 12.55 6.41 10.01
CA ALA A 461 13.37 7.25 9.14
C ALA A 461 14.87 7.09 9.43
N ILE A 462 15.28 6.98 10.70
CA ILE A 462 16.66 6.67 11.09
C ILE A 462 17.09 5.30 10.54
N ALA A 463 16.23 4.28 10.66
CA ALA A 463 16.52 2.94 10.17
C ALA A 463 16.69 2.88 8.65
N ALA A 464 15.85 3.58 7.88
CA ALA A 464 16.01 3.69 6.44
C ALA A 464 17.26 4.50 6.04
N ALA A 465 17.55 5.59 6.76
CA ALA A 465 18.76 6.39 6.55
C ALA A 465 20.03 5.57 6.79
N TYR A 466 20.03 4.66 7.78
CA TYR A 466 21.13 3.73 8.01
C TYR A 466 21.42 2.85 6.78
N VAL A 467 20.38 2.37 6.09
CA VAL A 467 20.55 1.58 4.86
C VAL A 467 21.18 2.43 3.76
N LEU A 468 20.78 3.70 3.62
CA LEU A 468 21.32 4.61 2.60
C LEU A 468 22.72 5.16 2.96
N ALA A 469 23.13 5.12 4.21
CA ALA A 469 24.41 5.67 4.69
C ALA A 469 25.60 4.68 4.58
N GLN A 470 25.42 3.54 3.93
CA GLN A 470 26.47 2.52 3.82
C GLN A 470 27.63 2.99 2.91
N PRO A 471 28.87 2.53 3.16
CA PRO A 471 30.05 2.89 2.36
C PRO A 471 30.17 2.09 1.04
N PHE A 472 29.06 1.58 0.54
CA PHE A 472 28.92 0.86 -0.72
C PHE A 472 27.56 1.25 -1.33
N PRO A 473 27.35 1.09 -2.66
CA PRO A 473 26.14 1.58 -3.29
C PRO A 473 24.93 0.79 -2.78
N THR A 474 24.07 1.45 -2.01
CA THR A 474 22.83 0.88 -1.49
C THR A 474 21.60 1.61 -2.03
N PHE A 475 20.59 0.81 -2.35
CA PHE A 475 19.29 1.22 -2.80
C PHE A 475 18.27 0.51 -1.90
N ALA A 476 17.51 1.27 -1.12
CA ALA A 476 16.52 0.73 -0.20
C ALA A 476 15.20 0.47 -0.93
N LEU A 477 14.76 -0.79 -0.96
CA LEU A 477 13.42 -1.14 -1.44
C LEU A 477 12.44 -0.87 -0.31
N ILE A 478 11.50 0.04 -0.57
CA ILE A 478 10.40 0.41 0.33
C ILE A 478 9.10 -0.22 -0.19
N GLY A 479 8.20 -0.57 0.72
CA GLY A 479 6.91 -1.18 0.38
C GLY A 479 5.74 -0.47 1.03
N PRO A 480 5.52 0.83 0.75
CA PRO A 480 4.37 1.55 1.27
C PRO A 480 3.09 0.97 0.65
N ARG A 481 2.09 0.75 1.49
CA ARG A 481 0.73 0.33 1.12
C ARG A 481 -0.19 1.52 0.93
N ILE A 482 0.12 2.66 1.53
CA ILE A 482 -0.68 3.89 1.43
C ILE A 482 0.24 5.10 1.24
N VAL A 483 -0.31 6.20 0.73
CA VAL A 483 0.45 7.42 0.45
C VAL A 483 1.18 7.96 1.69
N SER A 484 0.56 7.88 2.88
CA SER A 484 1.21 8.32 4.12
C SER A 484 2.45 7.48 4.47
N GLU A 485 2.49 6.20 4.08
CA GLU A 485 3.67 5.35 4.24
C GLU A 485 4.78 5.74 3.25
N THR A 486 4.42 6.16 2.03
CA THR A 486 5.39 6.75 1.08
C THR A 486 6.02 8.00 1.70
N VAL A 487 5.21 8.91 2.24
CA VAL A 487 5.68 10.11 2.94
C VAL A 487 6.62 9.75 4.09
N SER A 488 6.24 8.80 4.94
CA SER A 488 7.06 8.38 6.08
C SER A 488 8.39 7.75 5.67
N SER A 489 8.40 7.01 4.54
CA SER A 489 9.61 6.36 4.03
C SER A 489 10.61 7.38 3.48
N LEU A 490 10.12 8.45 2.84
CA LEU A 490 10.97 9.50 2.30
C LEU A 490 11.56 10.44 3.36
N ALA A 491 11.02 10.44 4.59
CA ALA A 491 11.57 11.24 5.69
C ALA A 491 13.05 10.92 5.98
N CYS A 492 13.53 9.72 5.64
CA CYS A 492 14.93 9.35 5.77
C CYS A 492 15.89 10.19 4.91
N LEU A 493 15.41 10.80 3.83
CA LEU A 493 16.23 11.61 2.93
C LEU A 493 16.74 12.91 3.57
N GLY A 494 16.03 13.39 4.59
CA GLY A 494 16.46 14.53 5.41
C GLY A 494 17.46 14.17 6.52
N VAL A 495 17.84 12.88 6.66
CA VAL A 495 18.68 12.40 7.76
C VAL A 495 20.09 12.11 7.26
N THR A 496 21.06 12.92 7.68
CA THR A 496 22.48 12.60 7.53
C THR A 496 22.99 11.83 8.75
N LEU A 497 23.57 10.65 8.51
CA LEU A 497 24.22 9.82 9.54
C LEU A 497 25.74 9.86 9.37
N THR A 498 26.46 10.18 10.44
CA THR A 498 27.93 10.08 10.46
C THR A 498 28.36 8.60 10.55
N PRO A 499 29.60 8.26 10.15
CA PRO A 499 30.12 6.90 10.35
C PRO A 499 30.05 6.43 11.81
N LYS A 500 30.20 7.35 12.77
CA LYS A 500 30.06 7.09 14.21
C LYS A 500 28.62 6.72 14.59
N GLU A 501 27.64 7.48 14.09
CA GLU A 501 26.21 7.20 14.29
C GLU A 501 25.81 5.87 13.65
N THR A 502 26.26 5.59 12.42
CA THR A 502 25.98 4.31 11.73
C THR A 502 26.55 3.11 12.50
N ALA A 503 27.79 3.19 12.97
CA ALA A 503 28.43 2.13 13.77
C ALA A 503 27.73 1.95 15.13
N TRP A 504 27.37 3.05 15.79
CA TRP A 504 26.62 3.02 17.04
C TRP A 504 25.22 2.42 16.85
N LEU A 505 24.47 2.81 15.82
CA LEU A 505 23.17 2.20 15.52
C LEU A 505 23.27 0.69 15.31
N ASN A 506 24.33 0.19 14.67
CA ASN A 506 24.50 -1.24 14.39
C ASN A 506 25.11 -2.07 15.54
N LEU A 507 25.31 -1.48 16.72
CA LEU A 507 25.97 -2.09 17.89
C LEU A 507 27.46 -2.44 17.66
N GLU A 508 28.12 -1.76 16.73
CA GLU A 508 29.58 -1.89 16.53
C GLU A 508 30.37 -0.97 17.46
N ARG A 509 29.67 -0.10 18.20
CA ARG A 509 30.23 0.84 19.17
C ARG A 509 29.26 1.09 20.31
N GLU A 510 29.75 1.18 21.53
CA GLU A 510 28.92 1.41 22.73
C GLU A 510 28.40 2.85 22.87
N ARG A 511 29.25 3.84 22.60
CA ARG A 511 28.95 5.27 22.79
C ARG A 511 28.94 6.03 21.47
N LEU A 512 28.06 7.02 21.35
CA LEU A 512 27.96 7.89 20.18
C LEU A 512 29.22 8.74 19.97
#